data_AF-A0A832GNL4-F1
#
_entry.id   AF-A0A832GNL4-F1
#
_cell.length_a   1.000
_cell.length_b   1.000
_cell.length_c   1.000
_cell.angle_alpha   90.00
_cell.angle_beta   90.00
_cell.angle_gamma   90.00
#
_symmetry.space_group_name_H-M   'P 1'
#
loop_
_entity.id
_entity.type
_entity.pdbx_description
1 polymer ?
#
loop_
_entity_poly.entity_id
_entity_poly.type
_entity_poly.pdbx_seq_one_letter_code
_entity_poly.pdbx_strand_id
1 'polypeptide(L)'
;MNFSSKYYACLAIIEDETSKLYEKLVDQCENEAVKLLLFNILYETRKHKELLFQIANLKKEFQLPTIEECEKEAGYLIKECLKNIQILKMQIEQKHSILNILKKLIEFENSISEEYLIMLHGAALKNLEERLHIKEIVKYIAEDEKRHINLLELSCKLLNKKL
;
A
#
# COMPACT_ATOMS: atom_id res chain seq x y z
N MET A 1 14.05 -0.83 15.46
CA MET A 1 13.88 -2.29 15.30
C MET A 1 14.70 -2.73 14.10
N ASN A 2 15.19 -3.98 14.03
CA ASN A 2 15.74 -4.51 12.77
C ASN A 2 14.59 -5.30 12.14
N PHE A 3 14.00 -4.81 11.05
CA PHE A 3 12.81 -5.44 10.47
C PHE A 3 13.17 -6.80 9.85
N SER A 4 12.39 -7.82 10.16
CA SER A 4 12.63 -9.18 9.70
C SER A 4 12.28 -9.31 8.21
N SER A 5 12.85 -10.30 7.52
CA SER A 5 12.37 -10.66 6.17
C SER A 5 10.87 -10.96 6.15
N LYS A 6 10.32 -11.51 7.25
CA LYS A 6 8.89 -11.73 7.41
C LYS A 6 8.12 -10.42 7.42
N TYR A 7 8.60 -9.40 8.13
CA TYR A 7 7.94 -8.08 8.16
C TYR A 7 7.82 -7.46 6.77
N TYR A 8 8.89 -7.45 5.96
CA TYR A 8 8.82 -6.97 4.56
C TYR A 8 7.85 -7.77 3.71
N ALA A 9 7.80 -9.09 3.90
CA ALA A 9 6.83 -9.93 3.20
C ALA A 9 5.39 -9.67 3.60
N CYS A 10 5.14 -9.34 4.87
CA CYS A 10 3.81 -8.96 5.31
C CYS A 10 3.33 -7.65 4.69
N LEU A 11 4.23 -6.67 4.52
CA LEU A 11 3.93 -5.46 3.76
C LEU A 11 3.68 -5.78 2.28
N ALA A 12 4.48 -6.67 1.67
CA ALA A 12 4.24 -7.12 0.30
C ALA A 12 2.85 -7.79 0.12
N ILE A 13 2.36 -8.50 1.14
CA ILE A 13 0.99 -9.06 1.13
C ILE A 13 -0.06 -7.95 1.16
N ILE A 14 0.14 -6.90 1.97
CA ILE A 14 -0.75 -5.73 1.98
C ILE A 14 -0.77 -5.08 0.60
N GLU A 15 0.40 -4.80 0.01
CA GLU A 15 0.51 -4.19 -1.31
C GLU A 15 -0.15 -5.07 -2.40
N ASP A 16 0.00 -6.39 -2.32
CA ASP A 16 -0.69 -7.30 -3.24
C ASP A 16 -2.21 -7.18 -3.12
N GLU A 17 -2.73 -7.18 -1.90
CA GLU A 17 -4.16 -7.07 -1.65
C GLU A 17 -4.73 -5.68 -2.02
N THR A 18 -3.96 -4.61 -1.79
CA THR A 18 -4.26 -3.23 -2.21
C THR A 18 -4.24 -3.11 -3.74
N SER A 19 -3.30 -3.75 -4.43
CA SER A 19 -3.25 -3.72 -5.90
C SER A 19 -4.50 -4.37 -6.51
N LYS A 20 -4.98 -5.48 -5.94
CA LYS A 20 -6.24 -6.13 -6.38
C LYS A 20 -7.46 -5.24 -6.10
N LEU A 21 -7.42 -4.42 -5.05
CA LEU A 21 -8.46 -3.45 -4.76
C LEU A 21 -8.49 -2.35 -5.84
N TYR A 22 -7.32 -1.78 -6.19
CA TYR A 22 -7.20 -0.78 -7.23
C TYR A 22 -7.57 -1.32 -8.62
N GLU A 23 -7.20 -2.55 -8.95
CA GLU A 23 -7.59 -3.22 -10.20
C GLU A 23 -9.11 -3.24 -10.38
N LYS A 24 -9.85 -3.68 -9.34
CA LYS A 24 -11.32 -3.65 -9.36
C LYS A 24 -11.87 -2.23 -9.52
N LEU A 25 -11.23 -1.23 -8.88
CA LEU A 25 -11.68 0.15 -8.96
C LEU A 25 -11.45 0.76 -10.34
N VAL A 26 -10.30 0.45 -10.97
CA VAL A 26 -10.00 0.82 -12.36
C VAL A 26 -11.06 0.23 -13.28
N ASP A 27 -11.38 -1.06 -13.16
CA ASP A 27 -12.36 -1.72 -14.02
C ASP A 27 -13.75 -1.09 -13.94
N GLN A 28 -14.15 -0.64 -12.74
CA GLN A 28 -15.45 -0.02 -12.50
C GLN A 28 -15.50 1.49 -12.77
N CYS A 29 -14.36 2.16 -12.93
CA CYS A 29 -14.34 3.60 -13.12
C CYS A 29 -14.69 3.98 -14.56
N GLU A 30 -15.81 4.69 -14.73
CA GLU A 30 -16.26 5.18 -16.04
C GLU A 30 -15.58 6.50 -16.45
N ASN A 31 -15.12 7.30 -15.48
CA ASN A 31 -14.45 8.55 -15.78
C ASN A 31 -13.00 8.28 -16.22
N GLU A 32 -12.70 8.44 -17.51
CA GLU A 32 -11.39 8.13 -18.12
C GLU A 32 -10.22 8.84 -17.44
N ALA A 33 -10.40 10.11 -17.04
CA ALA A 33 -9.33 10.84 -16.36
C ALA A 33 -9.03 10.24 -14.98
N VAL A 34 -10.07 9.93 -14.20
CA VAL A 34 -9.92 9.27 -12.89
C VAL A 34 -9.37 7.86 -13.05
N LYS A 35 -9.84 7.12 -14.05
CA LYS A 35 -9.36 5.76 -14.37
C LYS A 35 -7.86 5.75 -14.64
N LEU A 36 -7.34 6.72 -15.40
CA LEU A 36 -5.91 6.87 -15.64
C LEU A 36 -5.12 7.11 -14.35
N LEU A 37 -5.62 7.97 -13.46
CA LEU A 37 -4.95 8.24 -12.18
C LEU A 37 -4.93 6.99 -11.29
N LEU A 38 -6.05 6.26 -11.22
CA LEU A 38 -6.15 5.00 -10.48
C LEU A 38 -5.26 3.91 -11.07
N PHE A 39 -5.13 3.85 -12.40
CA PHE A 39 -4.23 2.91 -13.07
C PHE A 39 -2.76 3.20 -12.75
N ASN A 40 -2.39 4.48 -12.64
CA ASN A 40 -1.04 4.85 -12.21
C ASN A 40 -0.76 4.34 -10.79
N ILE A 41 -1.69 4.56 -9.84
CA ILE A 41 -1.56 4.06 -8.47
C ILE A 41 -1.44 2.53 -8.47
N LEU A 42 -2.33 1.83 -9.18
CA LEU A 42 -2.28 0.37 -9.33
C LEU A 42 -0.89 -0.14 -9.74
N TYR A 43 -0.28 0.52 -10.72
CA TYR A 43 1.04 0.14 -11.21
C TYR A 43 2.13 0.38 -10.16
N GLU A 44 2.09 1.52 -9.46
CA GLU A 44 3.02 1.84 -8.38
C GLU A 44 2.89 0.85 -7.21
N THR A 45 1.67 0.53 -6.76
CA THR A 45 1.39 -0.47 -5.72
C THR A 45 1.92 -1.87 -6.10
N ARG A 46 1.76 -2.30 -7.36
CA ARG A 46 2.32 -3.59 -7.85
C ARG A 46 3.85 -3.59 -7.79
N LYS A 47 4.47 -2.49 -8.19
CA LYS A 47 5.93 -2.30 -8.08
C LYS A 47 6.39 -2.37 -6.62
N HIS A 48 5.64 -1.79 -5.68
CA HIS A 48 5.97 -1.85 -4.25
C HIS A 48 5.95 -3.27 -3.71
N LYS A 49 4.89 -4.03 -4.00
CA LYS A 49 4.80 -5.47 -3.69
C LYS A 49 6.05 -6.20 -4.15
N GLU A 50 6.44 -6.03 -5.41
CA GLU A 50 7.59 -6.72 -6.00
C GLU A 50 8.89 -6.36 -5.27
N LEU A 51 9.13 -5.07 -5.03
CA LEU A 51 10.31 -4.59 -4.32
C LEU A 51 10.39 -5.15 -2.89
N LEU A 52 9.29 -5.12 -2.15
CA LEU A 52 9.22 -5.64 -0.78
C LEU A 52 9.43 -7.15 -0.74
N PHE A 53 8.87 -7.87 -1.72
CA PHE A 53 9.09 -9.31 -1.86
C PHE A 53 10.56 -9.63 -2.16
N GLN A 54 11.22 -8.87 -3.03
CA GLN A 54 12.65 -9.04 -3.30
C GLN A 54 13.49 -8.75 -2.06
N ILE A 55 13.17 -7.69 -1.30
CA ILE A 55 13.84 -7.38 -0.03
C ILE A 55 13.69 -8.53 0.97
N ALA A 56 12.48 -9.08 1.12
CA ALA A 56 12.21 -10.21 1.99
C ALA A 56 13.04 -11.44 1.63
N ASN A 57 13.18 -11.71 0.32
CA ASN A 57 13.91 -12.85 -0.25
C ASN A 57 15.44 -12.71 -0.23
N LEU A 58 16.02 -11.58 0.19
CA LEU A 58 17.48 -11.43 0.29
C LEU A 58 18.12 -12.42 1.29
N LYS A 59 17.34 -13.13 2.11
CA LYS A 59 17.80 -14.21 2.98
C LYS A 59 17.46 -15.57 2.36
N LYS A 60 18.44 -16.48 2.32
CA LYS A 60 18.39 -17.80 1.64
C LYS A 60 17.31 -18.80 2.14
N GLU A 61 16.54 -18.47 3.17
CA GLU A 61 15.52 -19.36 3.77
C GLU A 61 14.17 -18.63 3.94
N PHE A 62 13.82 -17.79 2.98
CA PHE A 62 12.57 -17.07 3.02
C PHE A 62 11.37 -17.99 2.75
N GLN A 63 10.40 -17.97 3.67
CA GLN A 63 9.07 -18.54 3.48
C GLN A 63 8.04 -17.42 3.61
N LEU A 64 7.02 -17.46 2.75
CA LEU A 64 5.91 -16.51 2.79
C LEU A 64 5.17 -16.67 4.12
N PRO A 65 5.04 -15.61 4.93
CA PRO A 65 4.34 -15.68 6.19
C PRO A 65 2.83 -15.81 5.97
N THR A 66 2.18 -16.54 6.87
CA THR A 66 0.73 -16.54 7.01
C THR A 66 0.23 -15.19 7.57
N ILE A 67 -1.07 -14.89 7.42
CA ILE A 67 -1.66 -13.67 8.00
C ILE A 67 -1.46 -13.64 9.53
N GLU A 68 -1.63 -14.78 10.21
CA GLU A 68 -1.42 -14.89 11.66
C GLU A 68 0.02 -14.62 12.07
N GLU A 69 1.01 -15.02 11.26
CA GLU A 69 2.41 -14.66 11.49
C GLU A 69 2.65 -13.17 11.25
N CYS A 70 1.99 -12.58 10.27
CA CYS A 70 2.09 -11.14 10.02
C CYS A 70 1.54 -10.30 11.17
N GLU A 71 0.46 -10.73 11.82
CA GLU A 71 -0.05 -10.08 13.03
C GLU A 71 0.97 -10.11 14.17
N LYS A 72 1.75 -11.18 14.29
CA LYS A 72 2.80 -11.32 15.33
C LYS A 72 4.02 -10.46 15.03
N GLU A 73 4.42 -10.36 13.75
CA GLU A 73 5.64 -9.68 13.33
C GLU A 73 5.47 -8.16 13.20
N ALA A 74 4.35 -7.73 12.64
CA ALA A 74 4.08 -6.34 12.30
C ALA A 74 2.94 -5.71 13.13
N GLY A 75 2.38 -6.49 14.06
CA GLY A 75 1.37 -6.03 14.99
C GLY A 75 -0.02 -5.90 14.39
N TYR A 76 -0.88 -5.23 15.13
CA TYR A 76 -2.31 -5.13 14.84
C TYR A 76 -2.62 -4.32 13.57
N LEU A 77 -1.73 -3.41 13.16
CA LEU A 77 -1.91 -2.57 11.97
C LEU A 77 -2.15 -3.41 10.71
N ILE A 78 -1.40 -4.51 10.50
CA ILE A 78 -1.57 -5.36 9.32
C ILE A 78 -2.96 -5.98 9.26
N LYS A 79 -3.48 -6.43 10.41
CA LYS A 79 -4.84 -6.96 10.49
C LYS A 79 -5.87 -5.92 10.08
N GLU A 80 -5.72 -4.70 10.56
CA GLU A 80 -6.62 -3.60 10.24
C GLU A 80 -6.53 -3.21 8.77
N CYS A 81 -5.33 -3.14 8.19
CA CYS A 81 -5.13 -2.88 6.77
C CYS A 81 -5.84 -3.93 5.91
N LEU A 82 -5.60 -5.23 6.18
CA LEU A 82 -6.25 -6.32 5.43
C LEU A 82 -7.77 -6.30 5.60
N LYS A 83 -8.28 -6.03 6.81
CA LYS A 83 -9.71 -5.91 7.06
C LYS A 83 -10.32 -4.72 6.30
N ASN A 84 -9.65 -3.57 6.29
CA ASN A 84 -10.10 -2.38 5.57
C ASN A 84 -10.13 -2.62 4.06
N ILE A 85 -9.10 -3.28 3.51
CA ILE A 85 -9.08 -3.69 2.10
C ILE A 85 -10.29 -4.58 1.78
N GLN A 86 -10.59 -5.58 2.60
CA GLN A 86 -11.76 -6.45 2.37
C GLN A 86 -13.08 -5.67 2.41
N ILE A 87 -13.24 -4.75 3.37
CA ILE A 87 -14.43 -3.88 3.45
C ILE A 87 -14.57 -3.03 2.18
N LEU A 88 -13.46 -2.46 1.68
CA LEU A 88 -13.47 -1.65 0.47
C LEU A 88 -13.77 -2.50 -0.77
N LYS A 89 -13.20 -3.71 -0.90
CA LYS A 89 -13.51 -4.65 -1.99
C LYS A 89 -15.00 -4.96 -2.03
N MET A 90 -15.61 -5.22 -0.87
CA MET A 90 -17.04 -5.46 -0.77
C MET A 90 -17.87 -4.24 -1.18
N GLN A 91 -17.47 -3.02 -0.80
CA GLN A 91 -18.16 -1.78 -1.21
C GLN A 91 -18.09 -1.53 -2.72
N ILE A 92 -16.95 -1.84 -3.34
CA ILE A 92 -16.76 -1.80 -4.80
C ILE A 92 -17.70 -2.81 -5.48
N GLU A 93 -17.77 -4.04 -4.99
CA GLU A 93 -18.67 -5.08 -5.54
C GLU A 93 -20.15 -4.71 -5.40
N GLN A 94 -20.51 -4.04 -4.31
CA GLN A 94 -21.85 -3.49 -4.06
C GLN A 94 -22.14 -2.20 -4.83
N LYS A 95 -21.24 -1.75 -5.72
CA LYS A 95 -21.37 -0.55 -6.55
C LYS A 95 -21.62 0.72 -5.72
N HIS A 96 -20.97 0.84 -4.57
CA HIS A 96 -20.98 2.08 -3.81
C HIS A 96 -20.38 3.21 -4.64
N SER A 97 -20.75 4.46 -4.31
CA SER A 97 -20.21 5.64 -4.98
C SER A 97 -18.67 5.63 -4.95
N ILE A 98 -18.06 5.69 -6.14
CA ILE A 98 -16.59 5.76 -6.29
C ILE A 98 -16.02 6.90 -5.45
N LEU A 99 -16.69 8.06 -5.42
CA LEU A 99 -16.24 9.20 -4.61
C LEU A 99 -16.11 8.85 -3.12
N ASN A 100 -17.05 8.07 -2.56
CA ASN A 100 -16.98 7.66 -1.16
C ASN A 100 -15.87 6.63 -0.94
N ILE A 101 -15.61 5.77 -1.91
CA ILE A 101 -14.53 4.78 -1.86
C ILE A 101 -13.18 5.49 -1.90
N LEU A 102 -12.99 6.48 -2.78
CA LEU A 102 -11.77 7.28 -2.87
C LEU A 102 -11.45 8.01 -1.56
N LYS A 103 -12.46 8.57 -0.87
CA LYS A 103 -12.25 9.21 0.43
C LYS A 103 -11.70 8.25 1.49
N LYS A 104 -12.22 7.02 1.53
CA LYS A 104 -11.72 5.99 2.44
C LYS A 104 -10.33 5.48 2.03
N LEU A 105 -10.05 5.43 0.73
CA LEU A 105 -8.72 5.12 0.23
C LEU A 105 -7.69 6.16 0.67
N ILE A 106 -8.05 7.46 0.68
CA ILE A 106 -7.17 8.50 1.21
C ILE A 106 -6.82 8.24 2.69
N GLU A 107 -7.80 7.88 3.51
CA GLU A 107 -7.55 7.53 4.92
C GLU A 107 -6.64 6.30 5.04
N PHE A 108 -6.90 5.27 4.22
CA PHE A 108 -6.10 4.05 4.17
C PHE A 108 -4.63 4.32 3.75
N GLU A 109 -4.41 5.08 2.68
CA GLU A 109 -3.05 5.40 2.20
C GLU A 109 -2.28 6.25 3.20
N ASN A 110 -2.97 7.13 3.96
CA ASN A 110 -2.33 7.86 5.06
C ASN A 110 -1.80 6.89 6.12
N SER A 111 -2.60 5.90 6.54
CA SER A 111 -2.17 4.90 7.52
C SER A 111 -0.98 4.07 7.04
N ILE A 112 -0.96 3.66 5.76
CA ILE A 112 0.17 2.93 5.17
C ILE A 112 1.42 3.81 5.07
N SER A 113 1.28 5.06 4.62
CA SER A 113 2.37 6.03 4.58
C SER A 113 2.99 6.26 5.96
N GLU A 114 2.18 6.33 7.03
CA GLU A 114 2.66 6.44 8.40
C GLU A 114 3.51 5.24 8.82
N GLU A 115 3.10 4.02 8.48
CA GLU A 115 3.87 2.81 8.79
C GLU A 115 5.24 2.83 8.09
N TYR A 116 5.31 3.20 6.82
CA TYR A 116 6.58 3.35 6.12
C TYR A 116 7.48 4.44 6.72
N LEU A 117 6.91 5.54 7.22
CA LEU A 117 7.68 6.55 7.95
C LEU A 117 8.22 6.02 9.27
N ILE A 118 7.43 5.25 10.02
CA ILE A 118 7.87 4.56 11.24
C ILE A 118 9.05 3.62 10.92
N MET A 119 8.99 2.90 9.79
CA MET A 119 10.11 2.09 9.34
C MET A 119 11.37 2.92 9.12
N LEU A 120 11.27 4.03 8.39
CA LEU A 120 12.41 4.92 8.10
C LEU A 120 13.01 5.53 9.37
N HIS A 121 12.18 5.90 10.35
CA HIS A 121 12.64 6.42 11.64
C HIS A 121 13.25 5.34 12.53
N GLY A 122 12.61 4.18 12.63
CA GLY A 122 13.14 3.02 13.36
C GLY A 122 14.43 2.47 12.77
N ALA A 123 14.59 2.64 11.46
CA ALA A 123 15.79 2.37 10.68
C ALA A 123 16.91 3.38 10.98
N ALA A 124 16.61 4.67 10.98
CA ALA A 124 17.59 5.72 11.27
C ALA A 124 18.16 5.61 12.70
N LEU A 125 17.37 5.09 13.65
CA LEU A 125 17.77 4.91 15.06
C LEU A 125 18.68 3.69 15.30
N LYS A 126 18.81 2.75 14.36
CA LYS A 126 19.68 1.57 14.48
C LYS A 126 20.54 1.45 13.24
N ASN A 127 21.82 1.79 13.33
CA ASN A 127 22.90 1.59 12.33
C ASN A 127 22.50 0.79 11.08
N LEU A 128 21.67 1.39 10.22
CA LEU A 128 21.27 0.84 8.94
C LEU A 128 22.27 1.22 7.84
N GLU A 129 23.46 1.66 8.26
CA GLU A 129 24.63 1.88 7.42
C GLU A 129 24.94 0.63 6.57
N GLU A 130 24.64 -0.57 7.07
CA GLU A 130 24.93 -1.83 6.34
C GLU A 130 24.01 -2.11 5.14
N ARG A 131 22.84 -1.45 5.02
CA ARG A 131 21.87 -1.74 3.92
C ARG A 131 21.22 -0.48 3.33
N LEU A 132 22.06 0.47 2.93
CA LEU A 132 21.66 1.73 2.28
C LEU A 132 20.65 1.53 1.13
N HIS A 133 20.82 0.48 0.32
CA HIS A 133 19.92 0.17 -0.80
C HIS A 133 18.49 -0.13 -0.34
N ILE A 134 18.28 -0.89 0.75
CA ILE A 134 16.94 -1.18 1.27
C ILE A 134 16.29 0.10 1.80
N LYS A 135 17.06 0.92 2.52
CA LYS A 135 16.57 2.20 3.05
C LYS A 135 16.07 3.10 1.93
N GLU A 136 16.82 3.22 0.83
CA GLU A 136 16.42 4.08 -0.28
C GLU A 136 15.17 3.55 -0.98
N ILE A 137 15.04 2.22 -1.15
CA ILE A 137 13.81 1.61 -1.69
C ILE A 137 12.60 1.90 -0.79
N VAL A 138 12.70 1.70 0.53
CA VAL A 138 11.59 1.98 1.46
C VAL A 138 11.24 3.47 1.45
N LYS A 139 12.24 4.35 1.30
CA LYS A 139 12.01 5.79 1.17
C LYS A 139 11.24 6.12 -0.11
N TYR A 140 11.60 5.52 -1.25
CA TYR A 140 10.84 5.70 -2.48
C TYR A 140 9.40 5.23 -2.33
N ILE A 141 9.15 4.07 -1.71
CA ILE A 141 7.79 3.59 -1.45
C ILE A 141 7.01 4.62 -0.60
N ALA A 142 7.59 5.12 0.49
CA ALA A 142 6.95 6.11 1.35
C ALA A 142 6.63 7.44 0.61
N GLU A 143 7.49 7.85 -0.33
CA GLU A 143 7.25 9.03 -1.17
C GLU A 143 6.15 8.78 -2.20
N ASP A 144 6.08 7.56 -2.75
CA ASP A 144 5.02 7.13 -3.66
C ASP A 144 3.65 7.16 -2.97
N GLU A 145 3.52 6.66 -1.73
CA GLU A 145 2.24 6.69 -0.99
C GLU A 145 1.70 8.10 -0.77
N LYS A 146 2.58 9.05 -0.49
CA LYS A 146 2.19 10.47 -0.41
C LYS A 146 1.68 11.00 -1.75
N ARG A 147 2.25 10.54 -2.86
CA ARG A 147 1.75 10.89 -4.19
C ARG A 147 0.42 10.22 -4.49
N HIS A 148 0.22 8.95 -4.08
CA HIS A 148 -1.06 8.26 -4.22
C HIS A 148 -2.20 9.07 -3.58
N ILE A 149 -2.01 9.57 -2.35
CA ILE A 149 -2.97 10.45 -1.67
C ILE A 149 -3.33 11.67 -2.54
N ASN A 150 -2.33 12.37 -3.07
CA ASN A 150 -2.57 13.54 -3.94
C ASN A 150 -3.35 13.18 -5.21
N LEU A 151 -3.07 12.01 -5.81
CA LEU A 151 -3.78 11.52 -6.98
C LEU A 151 -5.23 11.12 -6.66
N LEU A 152 -5.48 10.53 -5.50
CA LEU A 152 -6.84 10.24 -5.01
C LEU A 152 -7.62 11.53 -4.72
N GLU A 153 -6.99 12.54 -4.13
CA GLU A 153 -7.61 13.86 -3.94
C GLU A 153 -7.95 14.55 -5.26
N LEU A 154 -7.04 14.47 -6.24
CA LEU A 154 -7.30 14.97 -7.59
C LEU A 154 -8.47 14.22 -8.23
N SER A 155 -8.52 12.91 -8.09
CA SER A 155 -9.62 12.06 -8.56
C SER A 155 -10.96 12.48 -7.94
N CYS A 156 -10.99 12.77 -6.64
CA CYS A 156 -12.17 13.31 -5.97
C CYS A 156 -12.60 14.66 -6.53
N LYS A 157 -11.65 15.56 -6.83
CA LYS A 157 -11.94 16.87 -7.44
C LYS A 157 -12.52 16.73 -8.85
N LEU A 158 -12.01 15.79 -9.64
CA LEU A 158 -12.47 15.52 -11.00
C LEU A 158 -13.89 14.93 -11.02
N LEU A 159 -14.24 14.06 -10.07
CA LEU A 159 -15.60 13.51 -9.97
C LEU A 159 -16.63 14.54 -9.47
N ASN A 160 -16.20 15.51 -8.64
CA ASN A 160 -17.09 16.56 -8.14
C ASN A 160 -17.32 17.69 -9.15
N LYS A 161 -16.37 17.93 -10.05
CA LYS A 161 -16.59 18.82 -11.19
C LYS A 161 -17.41 18.07 -12.24
N LYS A 162 -18.71 18.33 -12.30
CA LYS A 162 -19.53 17.96 -13.48
C LYS A 162 -18.86 18.60 -14.70
N LEU A 163 -18.24 17.78 -15.54
CA LEU A 163 -18.03 18.10 -16.95
C LEU A 163 -19.37 17.98 -17.67
#